data_AF-A0A4C1UJR4-F1
#
_entry.id   AF-A0A4C1UJR4-F1
#
_cell.length_a   1.000
_cell.length_b   1.000
_cell.length_c   1.000
_cell.angle_alpha   90.00
_cell.angle_beta   90.00
_cell.angle_gamma   90.00
#
_symmetry.space_group_name_H-M   'P 1'
#
loop_
_entity.id
_entity.type
_entity.pdbx_description
1 polymer ?
#
loop_
_entity_poly.entity_id
_entity_poly.type
_entity_poly.pdbx_seq_one_letter_code
_entity_poly.pdbx_strand_id
1 'polypeptide(L)'
;MDRLAVVGPQIYTNGNRIESNVGVTLTKWRDVEETWYSTLQLDPFCTVFQEEMVALQRAIQRVKKDKEGLVNIFSDSKSSLEVLTGPKIYYPLAHEARRDISEIFAEARALHLFWVRAHAGIAGNEHADELARRAALTKKTAADYDRFPLSHAKNVIRAASLEEWLQRYAEGSTG
;
A
#
# COMPACT_ATOMS: atom_id res chain seq x y z
N MET A 1 27.61 -3.21 -9.99
CA MET A 1 27.17 -2.46 -8.80
C MET A 1 27.14 -3.46 -7.66
N ASP A 2 28.02 -3.28 -6.68
CA ASP A 2 28.13 -4.16 -5.53
C ASP A 2 26.79 -4.26 -4.80
N ARG A 3 26.29 -5.48 -4.66
CA ARG A 3 25.19 -5.79 -3.75
C ARG A 3 25.71 -5.54 -2.35
N LEU A 4 25.35 -4.41 -1.75
CA LEU A 4 25.31 -4.31 -0.29
C LEU A 4 24.54 -5.53 0.20
N ALA A 5 25.23 -6.49 0.81
CA ALA A 5 24.59 -7.65 1.39
C ALA A 5 23.73 -7.15 2.55
N VAL A 6 22.45 -6.91 2.28
CA VAL A 6 21.51 -6.49 3.30
C VAL A 6 21.26 -7.71 4.20
N VAL A 7 21.81 -7.63 5.41
CA VAL A 7 21.73 -8.73 6.39
C VAL A 7 20.33 -8.77 7.01
N GLY A 8 19.82 -9.98 7.18
CA GLY A 8 18.55 -10.26 7.81
C GLY A 8 17.38 -10.38 6.83
N PRO A 9 16.16 -10.62 7.36
CA PRO A 9 14.96 -10.75 6.55
C PRO A 9 14.70 -9.50 5.69
N GLN A 10 14.16 -9.76 4.52
CA GLN A 10 13.80 -8.74 3.54
C GLN A 10 12.31 -8.85 3.26
N ILE A 11 11.57 -7.74 3.39
CA ILE A 11 10.17 -7.67 3.00
C ILE A 11 10.05 -6.75 1.80
N TYR A 12 9.49 -7.25 0.70
CA TYR A 12 9.18 -6.43 -0.47
C TYR A 12 7.68 -6.15 -0.50
N THR A 13 7.31 -4.89 -0.72
CA THR A 13 5.91 -4.46 -0.80
C THR A 13 5.63 -3.89 -2.16
N ASN A 14 4.44 -4.16 -2.71
CA ASN A 14 4.01 -3.49 -3.94
C ASN A 14 2.47 -3.39 -4.04
N GLY A 15 1.99 -2.38 -4.74
CA GLY A 15 0.64 -2.25 -5.28
C GLY A 15 0.58 -2.51 -6.79
N ASN A 16 -0.53 -3.05 -7.28
CA ASN A 16 -0.78 -3.20 -8.70
C ASN A 16 -2.25 -2.99 -9.01
N ARG A 17 -2.52 -2.36 -10.15
CA ARG A 17 -3.85 -2.07 -10.63
C ARG A 17 -4.06 -2.66 -12.02
N ILE A 18 -5.16 -3.39 -12.16
CA ILE A 18 -5.67 -3.83 -13.46
C ILE A 18 -7.12 -3.38 -13.55
N GLU A 19 -7.40 -2.49 -14.50
CA GLU A 19 -8.70 -1.84 -14.65
C GLU A 19 -9.15 -1.17 -13.33
N SER A 20 -10.30 -1.57 -12.78
CA SER A 20 -10.80 -1.11 -11.49
C SER A 20 -10.27 -1.91 -10.31
N ASN A 21 -9.62 -3.06 -10.54
CA ASN A 21 -9.19 -3.93 -9.45
C ASN A 21 -7.79 -3.58 -8.96
N VAL A 22 -7.66 -3.61 -7.64
CA VAL A 22 -6.45 -3.17 -6.96
C VAL A 22 -5.94 -4.27 -6.06
N GLY A 23 -4.74 -4.75 -6.34
CA GLY A 23 -4.04 -5.76 -5.58
C GLY A 23 -2.85 -5.17 -4.86
N VAL A 24 -2.64 -5.55 -3.61
CA VAL A 24 -1.47 -5.18 -2.81
C VAL A 24 -0.80 -6.44 -2.32
N THR A 25 0.52 -6.43 -2.20
CA THR A 25 1.27 -7.56 -1.65
C THR A 25 2.39 -7.14 -0.71
N LEU A 26 2.77 -8.10 0.12
CA LEU A 26 4.03 -8.13 0.83
C LEU A 26 4.60 -9.54 0.77
N THR A 27 5.88 -9.67 0.45
CA THR A 27 6.63 -10.93 0.40
C THR A 27 7.80 -10.85 1.38
N LYS A 28 8.10 -11.92 2.09
CA LYS A 28 9.15 -12.00 3.11
C LYS A 28 10.17 -13.05 2.70
N TRP A 29 11.41 -12.64 2.60
CA TRP A 29 12.52 -13.43 2.11
C TRP A 29 13.61 -13.56 3.17
N ARG A 30 14.28 -14.72 3.16
CA ARG A 30 15.55 -14.94 3.84
C ARG A 30 16.52 -15.46 2.80
N ASP A 31 17.60 -14.71 2.59
CA ASP A 31 18.56 -14.96 1.52
C ASP A 31 17.91 -14.98 0.13
N VAL A 32 17.79 -16.15 -0.48
CA VAL A 32 17.20 -16.35 -1.82
C VAL A 32 15.83 -17.05 -1.79
N GLU A 33 15.32 -17.36 -0.60
CA GLU A 33 14.09 -18.12 -0.42
C GLU A 33 12.97 -17.23 0.12
N GLU A 34 11.80 -17.31 -0.52
CA GLU A 34 10.58 -16.72 0.03
C GLU A 34 10.08 -17.60 1.18
N THR A 35 9.96 -16.98 2.36
CA THR A 35 9.50 -17.65 3.58
C THR A 35 8.01 -17.45 3.85
N TRP A 36 7.42 -16.38 3.30
CA TRP A 36 6.02 -16.03 3.53
C TRP A 36 5.58 -14.91 2.57
N TYR A 37 4.29 -14.88 2.21
CA TYR A 37 3.70 -13.75 1.50
C TYR A 37 2.26 -13.48 1.97
N SER A 38 1.75 -12.30 1.64
CA SER A 38 0.34 -11.94 1.77
C SER A 38 -0.11 -11.06 0.62
N THR A 39 -1.37 -11.23 0.23
CA THR A 39 -2.03 -10.43 -0.80
C THR A 39 -3.34 -9.87 -0.27
N LEU A 40 -3.60 -8.62 -0.62
CA LEU A 40 -4.77 -7.84 -0.22
C LEU A 40 -5.45 -7.31 -1.48
N GLN A 41 -6.77 -7.19 -1.43
CA GLN A 41 -7.53 -6.49 -2.47
C GLN A 41 -8.09 -5.22 -1.88
N LEU A 42 -7.87 -4.12 -2.57
CA LEU A 42 -8.33 -2.79 -2.16
C LEU A 42 -9.54 -2.41 -2.98
N ASP A 43 -10.36 -1.53 -2.42
CA ASP A 43 -11.48 -0.97 -3.14
C ASP A 43 -11.01 -0.16 -4.37
N PRO A 44 -11.70 -0.22 -5.52
CA PRO A 44 -11.34 0.49 -6.75
C PRO A 44 -11.05 1.99 -6.58
N PHE A 45 -11.70 2.64 -5.60
CA PHE A 45 -11.56 4.07 -5.34
C PHE A 45 -10.28 4.45 -4.60
N CYS A 46 -9.50 3.47 -4.15
CA CYS A 46 -8.17 3.73 -3.60
C CYS A 46 -7.28 4.41 -4.66
N THR A 47 -6.39 5.28 -4.22
CA THR A 47 -5.36 5.87 -5.08
C THR A 47 -4.10 5.01 -5.06
N VAL A 48 -3.25 5.11 -6.09
CA VAL A 48 -1.91 4.49 -6.11
C VAL A 48 -1.15 4.78 -4.82
N PHE A 49 -1.21 6.01 -4.31
CA PHE A 49 -0.59 6.34 -3.03
C PHE A 49 -1.16 5.53 -1.85
N GLN A 50 -2.48 5.35 -1.77
CA GLN A 50 -3.09 4.53 -0.73
C GLN A 50 -2.72 3.06 -0.87
N GLU A 51 -2.63 2.54 -2.09
CA GLU A 51 -2.18 1.17 -2.37
C GLU A 51 -0.82 0.91 -1.76
N GLU A 52 0.14 1.75 -2.11
CA GLU A 52 1.51 1.67 -1.65
C GLU A 52 1.63 1.89 -0.14
N MET A 53 0.87 2.85 0.40
CA MET A 53 0.87 3.12 1.83
C MET A 53 0.25 1.97 2.64
N VAL A 54 -0.80 1.31 2.13
CA VAL A 54 -1.37 0.10 2.74
C VAL A 54 -0.34 -1.03 2.71
N ALA A 55 0.33 -1.26 1.58
CA ALA A 55 1.35 -2.30 1.45
C ALA A 55 2.45 -2.13 2.52
N LEU A 56 2.96 -0.90 2.63
CA LEU A 56 4.02 -0.53 3.57
C LEU A 56 3.57 -0.63 5.03
N GLN A 57 2.36 -0.14 5.33
CA GLN A 57 1.78 -0.19 6.67
C GLN A 57 1.58 -1.65 7.13
N ARG A 58 1.11 -2.53 6.25
CA ARG A 58 0.91 -3.96 6.56
C ARG A 58 2.24 -4.70 6.72
N ALA A 59 3.28 -4.33 5.97
CA ALA A 59 4.63 -4.84 6.18
C ALA A 59 5.18 -4.46 7.56
N ILE A 60 5.00 -3.21 7.99
CA ILE A 60 5.42 -2.75 9.32
C ILE A 60 4.66 -3.50 10.42
N GLN A 61 3.35 -3.69 10.28
CA GLN A 61 2.56 -4.52 11.20
C GLN A 61 3.06 -5.96 11.26
N ARG A 62 3.45 -6.53 10.12
CA ARG A 62 4.04 -7.87 10.05
C ARG A 62 5.34 -7.93 10.85
N VAL A 63 6.24 -6.97 10.67
CA VAL A 63 7.49 -6.86 11.45
C VAL A 63 7.19 -6.78 12.93
N LYS A 64 6.27 -5.90 13.34
CA LYS A 64 5.85 -5.77 14.74
C LYS A 64 5.44 -7.12 15.34
N LYS A 65 4.58 -7.88 14.63
CA LYS A 65 4.08 -9.19 15.05
C LYS A 65 5.17 -10.27 15.11
N ASP A 66 6.10 -10.28 14.16
CA ASP A 66 7.13 -11.33 14.03
C ASP A 66 8.24 -11.26 15.07
N LYS A 67 8.40 -10.12 15.74
CA LYS A 67 9.42 -9.94 16.80
C LYS A 67 10.87 -10.21 16.38
N GLU A 68 11.17 -10.17 15.07
CA GLU A 68 12.56 -10.27 14.59
C GLU A 68 13.40 -9.05 14.98
N GLY A 69 14.65 -9.29 15.35
CA GLY A 69 15.56 -8.26 15.86
C GLY A 69 15.89 -7.16 14.84
N LEU A 70 16.03 -7.51 13.56
CA LEU A 70 16.23 -6.58 12.45
C LEU A 70 15.41 -7.04 11.25
N VAL A 71 14.69 -6.13 10.59
CA VAL A 71 14.02 -6.39 9.31
C VAL A 71 14.24 -5.23 8.34
N ASN A 72 14.42 -5.56 7.06
CA ASN A 72 14.58 -4.61 5.98
C ASN A 72 13.31 -4.61 5.11
N ILE A 73 12.65 -3.47 4.93
CA ILE A 73 11.48 -3.32 4.07
C ILE A 73 11.86 -2.52 2.83
N PHE A 74 11.51 -3.05 1.66
CA PHE A 74 11.78 -2.48 0.35
C PHE A 74 10.44 -2.12 -0.32
N SER A 75 10.33 -0.87 -0.75
CA SER A 75 9.18 -0.37 -1.51
C SER A 75 9.67 0.45 -2.70
N ASP A 76 8.97 0.39 -3.82
CA ASP A 76 9.24 1.23 -4.98
C ASP A 76 8.52 2.60 -4.91
N SER A 77 7.62 2.77 -3.95
CA SER A 77 6.93 4.03 -3.68
C SER A 77 7.76 4.98 -2.81
N LYS A 78 8.60 5.78 -3.48
CA LYS A 78 9.34 6.87 -2.84
C LYS A 78 8.43 7.82 -2.06
N SER A 79 7.25 8.14 -2.61
CA SER A 79 6.29 9.04 -1.96
C SER A 79 5.77 8.50 -0.63
N SER A 80 5.50 7.19 -0.53
CA SER A 80 5.06 6.56 0.71
C SER A 80 6.17 6.56 1.77
N LEU A 81 7.41 6.29 1.35
CA LEU A 81 8.58 6.33 2.24
C LEU A 81 8.87 7.74 2.77
N GLU A 82 8.77 8.75 1.92
CA GLU A 82 8.90 10.17 2.31
C GLU A 82 7.81 10.58 3.30
N VAL A 83 6.57 10.12 3.10
CA VAL A 83 5.48 10.37 4.06
C VAL A 83 5.73 9.67 5.39
N LEU A 84 6.42 8.53 5.46
CA LEU A 84 6.77 7.90 6.74
C LEU A 84 7.97 8.57 7.44
N THR A 85 8.86 9.22 6.71
CA THR A 85 10.08 9.83 7.25
C THR A 85 9.97 11.35 7.47
N GLY A 86 8.96 12.00 6.87
CA GLY A 86 8.77 13.44 6.96
C GLY A 86 8.31 13.97 8.33
N PRO A 87 8.33 15.29 8.57
CA PRO A 87 7.93 15.85 9.87
C PRO A 87 6.41 15.92 10.09
N LYS A 88 5.61 15.89 9.01
CA LYS A 88 4.16 16.10 9.05
C LYS A 88 3.43 14.81 8.69
N ILE A 89 2.36 14.49 9.43
CA ILE A 89 1.51 13.32 9.16
C ILE A 89 0.10 13.81 8.89
N TYR A 90 -0.36 13.65 7.65
CA TYR A 90 -1.72 13.98 7.23
C TYR A 90 -2.57 12.73 6.91
N TYR A 91 -1.95 11.55 6.94
CA TYR A 91 -2.55 10.31 6.48
C TYR A 91 -2.68 9.32 7.66
N PRO A 92 -3.89 8.81 7.96
CA PRO A 92 -4.10 7.86 9.07
C PRO A 92 -3.21 6.62 8.98
N LEU A 93 -3.04 6.05 7.78
CA LEU A 93 -2.16 4.88 7.57
C LEU A 93 -0.70 5.16 7.96
N ALA A 94 -0.19 6.34 7.60
CA ALA A 94 1.16 6.75 7.95
C ALA A 94 1.32 6.99 9.46
N HIS A 95 0.28 7.51 10.11
CA HIS A 95 0.25 7.66 11.56
C HIS A 95 0.32 6.31 12.26
N GLU A 96 -0.50 5.35 11.85
CA GLU A 96 -0.50 3.99 12.38
C GLU A 96 0.86 3.29 12.16
N ALA A 97 1.42 3.38 10.96
CA ALA A 97 2.73 2.82 10.62
C ALA A 97 3.85 3.39 11.51
N ARG A 98 3.89 4.71 11.74
CA ARG A 98 4.90 5.32 12.61
C ARG A 98 4.76 4.95 14.08
N ARG A 99 3.53 4.82 14.56
CA ARG A 99 3.28 4.32 15.91
C ARG A 99 3.87 2.91 16.03
N ASP A 100 3.58 2.04 15.07
CA ASP A 100 4.09 0.67 15.06
C ASP A 100 5.62 0.62 14.95
N ILE A 101 6.26 1.49 14.16
CA ILE A 101 7.73 1.67 14.12
C ILE A 101 8.28 2.08 15.50
N SER A 102 7.63 3.05 16.15
CA SER A 102 8.07 3.54 17.47
C SER A 102 8.01 2.44 18.53
N GLU A 103 6.97 1.59 18.48
CA GLU A 103 6.86 0.42 19.35
C GLU A 103 7.94 -0.63 19.06
N ILE A 104 8.27 -0.89 17.78
CA ILE A 104 9.39 -1.78 17.41
C ILE A 104 10.72 -1.27 18.00
N PHE A 105 10.97 0.04 17.91
CA PHE A 105 12.20 0.63 18.46
C PHE A 105 12.23 0.61 19.99
N ALA A 106 11.07 0.76 20.64
CA ALA A 106 10.97 0.62 22.10
C ALA A 106 11.29 -0.80 22.59
N GLU A 107 11.12 -1.82 21.74
CA GLU A 107 11.54 -3.21 22.00
C GLU A 107 13.03 -3.46 21.71
N ALA A 108 13.84 -2.41 21.47
CA ALA A 108 15.26 -2.50 21.09
C ALA A 108 15.52 -3.29 19.80
N ARG A 109 14.56 -3.25 18.87
CA ARG A 109 14.64 -3.88 17.55
C ARG A 109 14.88 -2.83 16.47
N ALA A 110 15.33 -3.26 15.30
CA ALA A 110 15.64 -2.40 14.18
C ALA A 110 14.73 -2.69 12.97
N LEU A 111 14.40 -1.62 12.25
CA LEU A 111 13.62 -1.66 11.02
C LEU A 111 14.27 -0.66 10.05
N HIS A 112 14.67 -1.14 8.88
CA HIS A 112 15.21 -0.31 7.82
C HIS A 112 14.20 -0.20 6.68
N LEU A 113 14.05 1.00 6.15
CA LEU A 113 13.21 1.29 5.00
C LEU A 113 14.09 1.65 3.81
N PHE A 114 13.92 0.95 2.70
CA PHE A 114 14.68 1.14 1.48
C PHE A 114 13.74 1.47 0.32
N TRP A 115 14.14 2.47 -0.47
CA TRP A 115 13.54 2.68 -1.77
C TRP A 115 14.25 1.81 -2.81
N VAL A 116 13.48 1.08 -3.60
CA VAL A 116 13.98 0.31 -4.75
C VAL A 116 13.35 0.81 -6.03
N ARG A 117 14.05 0.63 -7.15
CA ARG A 117 13.48 0.98 -8.44
C ARG A 117 12.60 -0.17 -8.93
N ALA A 118 11.39 0.15 -9.37
CA ALA A 118 10.51 -0.81 -10.05
C ALA A 118 11.19 -1.39 -11.31
N HIS A 119 10.95 -2.68 -11.57
CA HIS A 119 11.44 -3.42 -12.74
C HIS A 119 12.98 -3.34 -12.95
N ALA A 120 13.73 -3.41 -11.86
CA ALA A 120 15.19 -3.31 -11.87
C ALA A 120 15.94 -4.66 -11.81
N GLY A 121 15.27 -5.81 -12.02
CA GLY A 121 15.93 -7.13 -11.91
C GLY A 121 16.07 -7.64 -10.47
N ILE A 122 15.37 -7.03 -9.50
CA ILE A 122 15.42 -7.45 -8.09
C ILE A 122 14.34 -8.52 -7.88
N ALA A 123 14.76 -9.78 -7.72
CA ALA A 123 13.86 -10.94 -7.67
C ALA A 123 12.68 -10.77 -6.68
N GLY A 124 12.94 -10.32 -5.45
CA GLY A 124 11.88 -10.12 -4.46
C GLY A 124 10.89 -9.01 -4.83
N ASN A 125 11.36 -7.93 -5.48
CA ASN A 125 10.51 -6.86 -5.97
C ASN A 125 9.66 -7.33 -7.16
N GLU A 126 10.27 -8.02 -8.13
CA GLU A 126 9.57 -8.54 -9.30
C GLU A 126 8.52 -9.58 -8.92
N HIS A 127 8.81 -10.42 -7.93
CA HIS A 127 7.85 -11.37 -7.40
C HIS A 127 6.69 -10.69 -6.68
N ALA A 128 6.96 -9.61 -5.92
CA ALA A 128 5.92 -8.79 -5.34
C ALA A 128 5.02 -8.16 -6.42
N ASP A 129 5.58 -7.59 -7.49
CA ASP A 129 4.79 -7.06 -8.62
C ASP A 129 3.87 -8.13 -9.22
N GLU A 130 4.39 -9.34 -9.38
CA GLU A 130 3.64 -10.47 -9.92
C GLU A 130 2.48 -10.88 -9.01
N LEU A 131 2.72 -10.99 -7.70
CA LEU A 131 1.70 -11.34 -6.71
C LEU A 131 0.62 -10.26 -6.57
N ALA A 132 1.00 -8.99 -6.55
CA ALA A 132 0.04 -7.88 -6.53
C ALA A 132 -0.84 -7.89 -7.78
N ARG A 133 -0.25 -8.15 -8.96
CA ARG A 133 -0.99 -8.31 -10.21
C ARG A 133 -1.98 -9.48 -10.15
N ARG A 134 -1.54 -10.63 -9.65
CA ARG A 134 -2.42 -11.80 -9.45
C ARG A 134 -3.55 -11.48 -8.47
N ALA A 135 -3.28 -10.77 -7.38
CA ALA A 135 -4.28 -10.35 -6.40
C ALA A 135 -5.35 -9.45 -7.01
N ALA A 136 -4.97 -8.50 -7.89
CA ALA A 136 -5.92 -7.66 -8.63
C ALA A 136 -6.84 -8.48 -9.55
N LEU A 137 -6.41 -9.65 -10.04
CA LEU A 137 -7.19 -10.49 -10.97
C LEU A 137 -8.08 -11.54 -10.30
N THR A 138 -7.77 -11.97 -9.08
CA THR A 138 -8.29 -13.25 -8.54
C THR A 138 -9.23 -13.14 -7.35
N LYS A 139 -9.17 -12.09 -6.52
CA LYS A 139 -10.08 -11.98 -5.36
C LYS A 139 -11.47 -11.49 -5.81
N LYS A 140 -12.51 -12.22 -5.41
CA LYS A 140 -13.94 -11.90 -5.58
C LYS A 140 -14.64 -11.63 -4.24
N THR A 141 -13.87 -11.24 -3.22
CA THR A 141 -14.35 -11.02 -1.85
C THR A 141 -14.41 -9.53 -1.53
N ALA A 142 -15.04 -9.17 -0.41
CA ALA A 142 -15.03 -7.78 0.08
C ALA A 142 -13.59 -7.25 0.21
N ALA A 143 -13.41 -5.96 -0.07
CA ALA A 143 -12.10 -5.31 -0.01
C ALA A 143 -11.51 -5.37 1.41
N ASP A 144 -10.20 -5.64 1.49
CA ASP A 144 -9.44 -5.63 2.73
C ASP A 144 -9.22 -4.19 3.27
N TYR A 145 -9.47 -3.18 2.43
CA TYR A 145 -9.44 -1.76 2.75
C TYR A 145 -10.36 -0.98 1.81
N ASP A 146 -11.28 -0.22 2.40
CA ASP A 146 -12.42 0.45 1.75
C ASP A 146 -12.47 1.97 1.98
N ARG A 147 -11.43 2.55 2.62
CA ARG A 147 -11.39 4.00 2.84
C ARG A 147 -11.02 4.73 1.55
N PHE A 148 -11.83 5.73 1.19
CA PHE A 148 -11.63 6.54 -0.01
C PHE A 148 -11.01 7.91 0.30
N PRO A 149 -10.33 8.55 -0.68
CA PRO A 149 -9.85 9.92 -0.55
C PRO A 149 -11.00 10.93 -0.35
N LEU A 150 -10.70 12.04 0.33
CA LEU A 150 -11.64 13.16 0.48
C LEU A 150 -12.10 13.75 -0.86
N SER A 151 -11.22 13.71 -1.88
CA SER A 151 -11.57 14.10 -3.25
C SER A 151 -12.62 13.20 -3.88
N HIS A 152 -12.54 11.88 -3.63
CA HIS A 152 -13.54 10.92 -4.09
C HIS A 152 -14.91 11.24 -3.48
N ALA A 153 -14.97 11.44 -2.16
CA ALA A 153 -16.19 11.83 -1.46
C ALA A 153 -16.83 13.10 -2.05
N LYS A 154 -16.01 14.14 -2.28
CA LYS A 154 -16.45 15.40 -2.87
C LYS A 154 -16.99 15.22 -4.29
N ASN A 155 -16.35 14.37 -5.09
CA ASN A 155 -16.79 14.10 -6.46
C ASN A 155 -18.12 13.35 -6.49
N VAL A 156 -18.31 12.36 -5.62
CA VAL A 156 -19.59 11.63 -5.50
C VAL A 156 -20.72 12.59 -5.12
N ILE A 157 -20.52 13.42 -4.10
CA ILE A 157 -21.52 14.40 -3.67
C ILE A 157 -21.86 15.37 -4.81
N ARG A 158 -20.84 15.91 -5.50
CA ARG A 158 -21.05 16.81 -6.64
C ARG A 158 -21.81 16.16 -7.78
N ALA A 159 -21.50 14.91 -8.11
CA ALA A 159 -22.17 14.17 -9.17
C ALA A 159 -23.65 13.98 -8.84
N ALA A 160 -23.97 13.54 -7.62
CA ALA A 160 -25.36 13.39 -7.16
C ALA A 160 -26.12 14.72 -7.17
N SER A 161 -25.50 15.81 -6.69
CA SER A 161 -26.12 17.15 -6.74
C SER A 161 -26.36 17.63 -8.17
N LEU A 162 -25.46 17.32 -9.10
CA LEU A 162 -25.60 17.68 -10.51
C LEU A 162 -26.72 16.87 -11.18
N GLU A 163 -26.80 15.57 -10.91
CA GLU A 163 -27.85 14.69 -11.41
C GLU A 163 -29.24 15.15 -10.94
N GLU A 164 -29.39 15.44 -9.64
CA GLU A 164 -30.63 15.97 -9.07
C GLU A 164 -31.02 17.32 -9.71
N TRP A 165 -30.05 18.20 -9.95
CA TRP A 165 -30.28 19.47 -10.62
C TRP A 165 -30.74 19.27 -12.07
N LEU A 166 -30.06 18.40 -12.83
CA LEU A 166 -30.41 18.09 -14.22
C LEU A 166 -31.81 17.49 -14.33
N GLN A 167 -32.18 16.60 -13.41
CA GLN A 167 -33.52 16.01 -13.36
C GLN A 167 -34.59 17.08 -13.16
N ARG A 168 -34.42 17.98 -12.18
CA ARG A 168 -35.35 19.10 -11.93
C ARG A 168 -35.45 20.04 -13.12
N TYR A 169 -34.33 20.32 -13.78
CA TYR A 169 -34.32 21.18 -14.96
C TYR A 169 -35.09 20.56 -16.13
N ALA A 170 -34.93 19.25 -16.36
CA ALA A 170 -35.66 18.52 -17.40
C ALA A 170 -37.17 18.47 -17.11
N GLU A 171 -37.56 18.24 -15.85
CA GLU A 171 -38.96 18.22 -15.42
C GLU A 171 -39.61 19.61 -15.40
N GLY A 172 -38.83 20.68 -15.20
CA GLY A 172 -39.31 22.06 -15.19
C GLY A 172 -39.42 22.72 -16.57
N SER A 173 -38.96 22.08 -17.65
CA SER A 173 -38.94 22.63 -19.01
C SER A 173 -40.17 22.25 -19.85
N THR A 174 -41.19 21.61 -19.26
CA THR A 174 -42.45 21.19 -19.91
C THR A 174 -43.66 22.08 -19.60
N GLY A 175 -43.43 23.33 -19.17
CA GLY A 175 -44.46 24.35 -18.91
C GLY A 175 -44.67 25.33 -20.05
#